data_AF-A0A7W9T9P2-F1
#
_entry.id   AF-A0A7W9T9P2-F1
#
_cell.length_a   1.000
_cell.length_b   1.000
_cell.length_c   1.000
_cell.angle_alpha   90.00
_cell.angle_beta   90.00
_cell.angle_gamma   90.00
#
_symmetry.space_group_name_H-M   'P 1'
#
loop_
_entity.id
_entity.type
_entity.pdbx_description
1 polymer ?
#
loop_
_entity_poly.entity_id
_entity_poly.type
_entity_poly.pdbx_seq_one_letter_code
_entity_poly.pdbx_strand_id
1 'polypeptide(L)' 'MALRILAKLTELESDPLGFNTTALVSQPDRRRLRVGDYRVIYTLDNGELVVWVVHVGHRSAVYDT' A
#
# COMPACT_ATOMS: atom_id res chain seq x y z
N MET A 1 0.90 12.52 -8.95
CA MET A 1 0.77 11.42 -7.96
C MET A 1 0.48 10.07 -8.59
N ALA A 2 -0.49 9.95 -9.51
CA ALA A 2 -0.84 8.69 -10.18
C ALA A 2 0.36 7.91 -10.75
N LEU A 3 1.28 8.60 -11.44
CA LEU A 3 2.46 7.96 -12.04
C LEU A 3 3.40 7.31 -11.01
N ARG A 4 3.51 7.86 -9.79
CA ARG A 4 4.33 7.28 -8.71
C ARG A 4 3.70 6.02 -8.13
N ILE A 5 2.38 5.99 -8.07
CA ILE A 5 1.63 4.81 -7.63
C ILE A 5 1.80 3.71 -8.67
N LEU A 6 1.59 4.01 -9.96
CA LEU A 6 1.76 3.05 -11.04
C LEU A 6 3.17 2.44 -11.05
N ALA A 7 4.22 3.26 -10.99
CA ALA A 7 5.60 2.77 -10.95
C ALA A 7 5.84 1.81 -9.78
N LYS A 8 5.29 2.13 -8.60
CA LYS A 8 5.41 1.28 -7.41
C LYS A 8 4.57 0.00 -7.50
N LEU A 9 3.44 0.02 -8.22
CA LEU A 9 2.66 -1.20 -8.47
C LEU A 9 3.37 -2.14 -9.45
N THR A 10 4.07 -1.62 -10.47
CA THR A 10 4.88 -2.46 -11.37
C THR A 10 6.06 -3.11 -10.65
N GLU A 11 6.72 -2.38 -9.74
CA GLU A 11 7.73 -2.97 -8.85
C GLU A 11 7.10 -4.05 -7.95
N LEU A 12 5.92 -3.79 -7.41
CA LEU A 12 5.19 -4.71 -6.52
C LEU A 12 4.74 -5.99 -7.25
N GLU A 13 4.36 -5.91 -8.52
CA GLU A 13 4.02 -7.08 -9.34
C GLU A 13 5.23 -8.00 -9.53
N SER A 14 6.42 -7.43 -9.72
CA SER A 14 7.65 -8.18 -9.96
C SER A 14 8.22 -8.82 -8.69
N ASP A 15 8.09 -8.15 -7.55
CA ASP A 15 8.46 -8.68 -6.23
C ASP A 15 7.43 -8.27 -5.17
N PRO A 16 6.33 -9.04 -5.03
CA PRO A 16 5.26 -8.73 -4.10
C PRO A 16 5.66 -8.73 -2.62
N LEU A 17 6.82 -9.33 -2.30
CA LEU A 17 7.36 -9.39 -0.94
C LEU A 17 8.58 -8.48 -0.74
N GLY A 18 8.91 -7.68 -1.75
CA GLY A 18 10.10 -6.84 -1.80
C GLY A 18 10.17 -5.75 -0.73
N PHE A 19 11.32 -5.10 -0.68
CA PHE A 19 11.61 -4.04 0.29
C PHE A 19 10.56 -2.91 0.20
N ASN A 20 10.19 -2.35 1.37
CA ASN A 20 9.14 -1.32 1.58
C ASN A 20 7.70 -1.82 1.79
N THR A 21 7.54 -3.11 1.99
CA THR A 21 6.26 -3.71 2.35
C THR A 21 6.27 -4.13 3.82
N THR A 22 5.15 -3.95 4.53
CA THR A 22 5.03 -4.36 5.94
C THR A 22 3.72 -5.10 6.13
N ALA A 23 3.77 -6.30 6.72
CA ALA A 23 2.56 -7.01 7.12
C ALA A 23 1.79 -6.20 8.17
N LEU A 24 0.46 -6.20 8.09
CA LEU A 24 -0.36 -5.58 9.12
C LEU A 24 -0.38 -6.49 10.35
N VAL A 25 -0.18 -5.90 11.53
CA VAL A 25 -0.07 -6.65 12.80
C VAL A 25 -1.32 -7.49 13.08
N SER A 26 -2.51 -6.97 12.77
CA SER A 26 -3.78 -7.65 12.99
C SER A 26 -4.25 -8.51 11.82
N GLN A 27 -3.64 -8.38 10.64
CA GLN A 27 -4.05 -9.00 9.38
C GLN A 27 -2.79 -9.39 8.60
N PRO A 28 -2.12 -10.51 8.97
CA PRO A 28 -0.81 -10.87 8.45
C PRO A 28 -0.83 -11.26 6.96
N ASP A 29 -2.00 -11.63 6.45
CA ASP A 29 -2.32 -11.83 5.02
C ASP A 29 -2.30 -10.52 4.23
N ARG A 30 -2.47 -9.38 4.91
CA ARG A 30 -2.45 -8.04 4.30
C ARG A 30 -1.13 -7.35 4.54
N ARG A 31 -0.69 -6.63 3.52
CA ARG A 31 0.57 -5.88 3.54
C ARG A 31 0.31 -4.45 3.12
N ARG A 32 1.11 -3.53 3.65
CA ARG A 32 1.08 -2.10 3.31
C ARG A 32 2.35 -1.68 2.60
N LEU A 33 2.21 -0.79 1.64
CA LEU A 33 3.27 -0.09 0.93
C LEU A 33 3.02 1.42 1.01
N ARG A 34 4.04 2.21 1.35
CA ARG A 34 3.94 3.67 1.40
C ARG A 34 4.38 4.27 0.06
N VAL A 35 3.51 5.07 -0.55
CA VAL A 35 3.80 5.82 -1.78
C VAL A 35 3.53 7.31 -1.54
N GLY A 36 4.52 8.01 -1.00
CA GLY A 36 4.35 9.41 -0.57
C GLY A 36 3.30 9.52 0.55
N ASP A 37 2.21 10.23 0.25
CA ASP A 37 1.04 10.43 1.14
C ASP A 37 -0.02 9.32 0.99
N TYR A 38 0.15 8.41 0.04
CA TYR A 38 -0.74 7.28 -0.15
C TYR A 38 -0.20 6.05 0.57
N ARG A 39 -1.12 5.21 1.04
CA ARG A 39 -0.82 3.84 1.47
C ARG A 39 -1.56 2.89 0.55
N VAL A 40 -0.82 1.96 -0.03
CA VAL A 40 -1.37 0.85 -0.78
C VAL A 40 -1.47 -0.32 0.17
N ILE A 41 -2.66 -0.87 0.34
CA ILE A 41 -2.92 -2.12 1.06
C ILE A 41 -3.09 -3.19 -0.01
N TYR A 42 -2.49 -4.36 0.17
CA TYR A 42 -2.68 -5.45 -0.77
C TYR A 42 -2.63 -6.81 -0.09
N THR A 43 -3.16 -7.81 -0.77
CA THR A 43 -3.09 -9.23 -0.44
C THR A 43 -2.53 -10.01 -1.61
N LEU A 44 -1.97 -11.18 -1.32
CA LEU A 44 -1.64 -12.20 -2.30
C LEU A 44 -2.62 -13.36 -2.11
N ASP A 45 -3.57 -13.48 -3.03
CA ASP A 45 -4.56 -14.56 -3.01
C ASP A 45 -4.28 -15.51 -4.18
N ASN A 46 -3.77 -16.70 -3.89
CA ASN A 46 -3.45 -17.72 -4.90
C ASN A 46 -2.55 -17.23 -6.06
N GLY A 47 -1.67 -16.26 -5.80
CA GLY A 47 -0.80 -15.65 -6.80
C GLY A 47 -1.37 -14.41 -7.47
N GLU A 48 -2.63 -14.04 -7.18
CA GLU A 48 -3.23 -12.79 -7.61
C GLU A 48 -2.94 -11.67 -6.61
N LEU A 49 -2.51 -10.53 -7.13
CA LEU A 49 -2.24 -9.33 -6.34
C LEU A 49 -3.51 -8.47 -6.28
N VAL A 50 -4.21 -8.52 -5.16
CA VAL A 50 -5.40 -7.67 -4.94
C VAL A 50 -4.97 -6.39 -4.22
N VAL A 51 -5.20 -5.24 -4.85
CA VAL A 51 -4.63 -3.95 -4.43
C VAL A 51 -5.72 -2.93 -4.13
N TRP A 52 -5.63 -2.31 -2.95
CA TRP A 52 -6.43 -1.16 -2.53
C TRP A 52 -5.54 0.06 -2.29
N VAL A 53 -5.77 1.13 -3.05
CA VAL A 53 -5.05 2.39 -2.89
C VAL A 53 -5.84 3.32 -1.99
N VAL A 54 -5.26 3.67 -0.83
CA VAL A 54 -5.90 4.54 0.16
C VAL A 54 -5.08 5.82 0.30
N HIS A 55 -5.72 6.98 0.14
CA HIS A 55 -5.09 8.25 0.47
C HIS A 55 -5.00 8.39 2.00
N VAL A 56 -3.82 8.70 2.53
CA VAL A 56 -3.67 8.91 3.98
C VAL A 56 -3.21 10.34 4.23
N GLY A 57 -4.17 11.18 4.63
CA GLY A 57 -3.89 12.54 5.04
C GLY A 57 -2.96 12.61 6.25
N HIS A 58 -2.33 13.77 6.42
CA HIS A 58 -1.47 14.03 7.58
C HIS A 58 -2.30 13.93 8.87
N ARG A 59 -1.79 13.27 9.92
CA ARG A 59 -2.50 13.07 11.21
C ARG A 59 -2.95 14.39 11.89
N SER A 60 -2.41 15.51 11.45
CA SER A 60 -2.76 16.86 11.90
C SER A 60 -4.08 17.37 11.34
N ALA A 61 -4.67 16.72 10.33
CA ALA A 61 -5.96 17.08 9.75
C ALA A 61 -7.16 16.35 10.40
N VAL A 62 -6.97 15.75 11.58
CA VAL A 62 -8.01 14.97 12.28
C VAL A 62 -8.83 15.84 13.27
N TYR A 63 -8.48 17.13 13.41
CA TYR A 63 -9.26 18.11 14.16
C TYR A 63 -9.53 19.37 13.33
N ASP A 64 -10.27 19.25 12.24
CA ASP A 64 -11.07 20.38 11.77
C ASP A 64 -12.54 19.96 11.95
N THR A 65 -13.14 20.51 13.00
CA THR A 65 -14.59 20.51 13.27
C THR A 65 -15.20 21.76 12.63
#